data_AF-A0A1D1VDS2-F1
#
_entry.id   AF-A0A1D1VDS2-F1
#
_cell.length_a   1.000
_cell.length_b   1.000
_cell.length_c   1.000
_cell.angle_alpha   90.00
_cell.angle_beta   90.00
_cell.angle_gamma   90.00
#
_symmetry.space_group_name_H-M   'P 1'
#
loop_
_entity.id
_entity.type
_entity.pdbx_description
1 polymer ?
#
loop_
_entity_poly.entity_id
_entity_poly.type
_entity_poly.pdbx_seq_one_letter_code
_entity_poly.pdbx_strand_id
1 'polypeptide(L)'
;MPTKRRMFLQDVSKKMMQRQLLRRSTTPSISFSMKKFVSTVVPRVQVSSDQAVDEMANTSKPKALQKKPTRCRFCPRSLGRRSIITCSLCSLHVCSVHRSAKQMVFCLDCSEKKSK
;
A
#
# COMPACT_ATOMS: atom_id res chain seq x y z
N MET A 1 -27.95 16.13 4.06
CA MET A 1 -28.04 14.65 4.17
C MET A 1 -27.99 14.03 2.78
N PRO A 2 -27.26 12.92 2.56
CA PRO A 2 -27.30 12.21 1.28
C PRO A 2 -28.72 11.75 0.97
N THR A 3 -29.21 11.94 -0.25
CA THR A 3 -30.52 11.45 -0.66
C THR A 3 -30.50 9.92 -0.82
N LYS A 4 -31.65 9.25 -0.68
CA LYS A 4 -31.78 7.80 -0.90
C LYS A 4 -31.19 7.36 -2.25
N ARG A 5 -31.49 8.13 -3.32
CA ARG A 5 -30.94 7.90 -4.66
C ARG A 5 -29.42 8.01 -4.69
N ARG A 6 -28.82 8.98 -4.00
CA ARG A 6 -27.37 9.16 -3.93
C ARG A 6 -26.69 7.97 -3.25
N MET A 7 -27.24 7.45 -2.16
CA MET A 7 -26.67 6.27 -1.49
C MET A 7 -26.79 5.02 -2.38
N PHE A 8 -27.94 4.83 -3.02
CA PHE A 8 -28.16 3.71 -3.94
C PHE A 8 -27.13 3.69 -5.08
N LEU A 9 -26.93 4.82 -5.75
CA LEU A 9 -25.94 4.92 -6.84
C LEU A 9 -24.51 4.68 -6.35
N GLN A 10 -24.17 5.11 -5.13
CA GLN A 10 -22.87 4.83 -4.53
C GLN A 10 -22.68 3.32 -4.31
N ASP A 11 -23.68 2.60 -3.81
CA ASP A 11 -23.56 1.16 -3.59
C ASP A 11 -23.51 0.36 -4.90
N VAL A 12 -24.29 0.75 -5.91
CA VAL A 12 -24.22 0.16 -7.25
C VAL A 12 -22.82 0.34 -7.83
N SER A 13 -22.26 1.56 -7.75
CA SER A 13 -20.92 1.84 -8.29
C SER A 13 -19.83 1.01 -7.60
N LYS A 14 -19.91 0.82 -6.27
CA LYS A 14 -18.98 -0.04 -5.52
C LYS A 14 -19.08 -1.50 -5.94
N LYS A 15 -20.29 -2.04 -6.06
CA LYS A 15 -20.52 -3.45 -6.47
C LYS A 15 -19.98 -3.72 -7.87
N MET A 16 -20.26 -2.82 -8.83
CA MET A 16 -19.77 -2.97 -10.20
C MET A 16 -18.24 -2.94 -10.29
N MET A 17 -17.60 -2.06 -9.52
CA MET A 17 -16.14 -1.85 -9.59
C MET A 17 -15.33 -2.82 -8.71
N GLN A 18 -15.98 -3.54 -7.80
CA GLN A 18 -15.33 -4.40 -6.79
C GLN A 18 -14.30 -5.37 -7.39
N ARG A 19 -14.69 -6.15 -8.40
CA ARG A 19 -13.81 -7.16 -9.01
C ARG A 19 -12.56 -6.52 -9.66
N GLN A 20 -12.74 -5.40 -10.34
CA GLN A 20 -11.66 -4.71 -11.03
C GLN A 20 -10.71 -4.02 -10.05
N LEU A 21 -11.23 -3.43 -8.99
CA LEU A 21 -10.42 -2.81 -7.93
C LEU A 21 -9.59 -3.86 -7.18
N LEU A 22 -10.17 -5.03 -6.89
CA LEU A 22 -9.44 -6.15 -6.27
C LEU A 22 -8.29 -6.63 -7.16
N ARG A 23 -8.53 -6.86 -8.46
CA ARG A 23 -7.48 -7.25 -9.42
C ARG A 23 -6.37 -6.20 -9.52
N ARG A 24 -6.71 -4.91 -9.49
CA ARG A 24 -5.73 -3.83 -9.51
C ARG A 24 -4.94 -3.71 -8.21
N SER A 25 -5.51 -4.10 -7.07
CA SER A 25 -4.82 -4.02 -5.78
C SER A 25 -3.66 -5.01 -5.64
N THR A 26 -3.72 -6.14 -6.36
CA THR A 26 -2.68 -7.18 -6.35
C THR A 26 -1.53 -6.88 -7.32
N THR A 27 -1.70 -5.92 -8.23
CA THR A 27 -0.67 -5.57 -9.21
C THR A 27 0.56 -4.96 -8.51
N PRO A 28 1.80 -5.38 -8.83
CA PRO A 28 2.99 -4.93 -8.10
C PRO A 28 3.32 -3.44 -8.30
N SER A 29 2.88 -2.84 -9.41
CA SER A 29 3.14 -1.45 -9.79
C SER A 29 2.18 -0.43 -9.16
N ILE A 30 1.08 -0.89 -8.54
CA ILE A 30 0.09 0.03 -7.97
C ILE A 30 0.64 0.69 -6.70
N SER A 31 0.40 2.00 -6.57
CA SER A 31 0.91 2.80 -5.46
C SER A 31 0.30 2.35 -4.12
N PHE A 32 1.06 2.56 -3.03
CA PHE A 32 0.61 2.22 -1.68
C PHE A 32 -0.68 2.95 -1.29
N SER A 33 -0.83 4.22 -1.68
CA SER A 33 -2.05 5.00 -1.45
C SER A 33 -3.27 4.38 -2.12
N MET A 34 -3.11 3.84 -3.33
CA MET A 34 -4.19 3.16 -4.04
C MET A 34 -4.53 1.79 -3.43
N LYS A 35 -3.55 1.03 -2.94
CA LYS A 35 -3.84 -0.21 -2.19
C LYS A 35 -4.68 0.08 -0.95
N LYS A 36 -4.27 1.08 -0.16
CA LYS A 36 -4.98 1.48 1.07
C LYS A 36 -6.40 1.95 0.75
N PHE A 37 -6.58 2.76 -0.29
CA PHE A 37 -7.88 3.22 -0.75
C PHE A 37 -8.80 2.07 -1.14
N VAL A 38 -8.31 1.12 -1.97
CA VAL A 38 -9.11 -0.04 -2.37
C VAL A 38 -9.52 -0.88 -1.16
N SER A 39 -8.64 -1.09 -0.18
CA SER A 39 -8.97 -1.81 1.05
C SER A 39 -10.04 -1.12 1.90
N THR A 40 -10.18 0.20 1.82
CA THR A 40 -11.23 0.95 2.55
C THR A 40 -12.56 0.94 1.80
N VAL A 41 -12.53 1.01 0.47
CA VAL A 41 -13.75 1.16 -0.36
C VAL A 41 -14.38 -0.19 -0.71
N VAL A 42 -13.58 -1.25 -0.78
CA VAL A 42 -14.03 -2.62 -1.05
C VAL A 42 -13.84 -3.45 0.22
N PRO A 43 -14.90 -3.70 0.99
CA PRO A 43 -14.85 -4.69 2.06
C PRO A 43 -14.37 -6.02 1.47
N ARG A 44 -13.43 -6.70 2.14
CA ARG A 44 -13.13 -8.09 1.83
C ARG A 44 -14.33 -8.94 2.24
N VAL A 45 -15.34 -8.97 1.39
CA VAL A 45 -16.33 -10.04 1.42
C VAL A 45 -15.53 -11.27 1.05
N GLN A 46 -15.32 -12.17 2.03
CA GLN A 46 -14.94 -13.55 1.73
C GLN A 46 -16.09 -14.06 0.87
N VAL A 47 -15.89 -14.03 -0.45
CA VAL A 47 -16.80 -14.68 -1.37
C VAL A 47 -16.63 -16.14 -1.06
N SER A 48 -17.58 -16.69 -0.30
CA SER A 48 -17.77 -18.11 -0.14
C SER A 48 -17.68 -18.74 -1.52
N SER A 49 -16.71 -19.64 -1.62
CA SER A 49 -16.47 -20.51 -2.76
C SER A 49 -17.78 -21.01 -3.33
N ASP A 50 -17.99 -20.79 -4.63
CA ASP A 50 -18.50 -21.84 -5.52
C ASP A 50 -18.21 -21.46 -6.98
N GLN A 51 -17.66 -22.46 -7.69
CA GLN A 51 -17.25 -22.52 -9.11
C GLN A 51 -15.86 -21.90 -9.44
N ALA A 52 -14.76 -22.68 -9.34
CA ALA A 52 -14.25 -23.66 -10.35
C ALA A 52 -13.62 -22.96 -11.57
N VAL A 53 -12.38 -23.19 -12.02
CA VAL A 53 -11.32 -24.19 -11.80
C VAL A 53 -9.98 -23.62 -12.31
N ASP A 54 -8.90 -24.33 -11.98
CA ASP A 54 -7.51 -24.29 -12.47
C ASP A 54 -6.44 -23.49 -11.70
N GLU A 55 -5.81 -24.25 -10.80
CA GLU A 55 -4.37 -24.58 -10.81
C GLU A 55 -3.36 -23.43 -10.67
N MET A 56 -2.76 -23.29 -9.48
CA MET A 56 -1.54 -24.05 -9.16
C MET A 56 -1.07 -23.73 -7.72
N ALA A 57 -0.68 -24.80 -7.04
CA ALA A 57 -0.04 -24.90 -5.73
C ALA A 57 0.82 -23.69 -5.27
N ASN A 58 0.71 -23.32 -3.98
CA ASN A 58 1.79 -23.65 -3.04
C ASN A 58 1.41 -23.39 -1.57
N THR A 59 1.37 -24.48 -0.81
CA THR A 59 1.50 -24.52 0.64
C THR A 59 2.82 -23.86 1.04
N SER A 60 2.80 -22.73 1.75
CA SER A 60 3.96 -22.36 2.55
C SER A 60 3.57 -21.56 3.80
N LYS A 61 3.83 -22.21 4.94
CA LYS A 61 4.28 -21.72 6.26
C LYS A 61 4.47 -20.19 6.35
N PRO A 62 4.24 -19.55 7.53
CA PRO A 62 4.48 -18.13 7.72
C PRO A 62 5.97 -17.81 7.52
N LYS A 63 6.34 -17.50 6.27
CA LYS A 63 7.65 -16.95 5.94
C LYS A 63 7.72 -15.60 6.62
N ALA A 64 8.68 -15.43 7.52
CA ALA A 64 9.07 -14.14 8.09
C ALA A 64 8.95 -13.07 7.01
N LEU A 65 8.11 -12.06 7.27
CA LEU A 65 7.68 -11.04 6.32
C LEU A 65 8.92 -10.32 5.77
N GLN A 66 9.49 -10.82 4.66
CA GLN A 66 10.63 -10.20 4.00
C GLN A 66 10.16 -8.85 3.47
N LYS A 67 10.46 -7.78 4.21
CA LYS A 67 10.10 -6.40 3.85
C LYS A 67 10.75 -6.09 2.52
N LYS A 68 9.97 -6.12 1.44
CA LYS A 68 10.46 -5.80 0.10
C LYS A 68 10.95 -4.34 0.09
N PRO A 69 12.14 -4.05 -0.46
CA PRO A 69 12.67 -2.70 -0.49
C PRO A 69 11.78 -1.80 -1.35
N THR A 70 11.26 -0.72 -0.77
CA THR A 70 10.39 0.26 -1.43
C THR A 70 11.22 1.45 -1.87
N ARG A 71 10.82 2.15 -2.94
CA ARG A 71 11.55 3.33 -3.41
C ARG A 71 11.63 4.43 -2.34
N CYS A 72 12.80 5.05 -2.18
CA CYS A 72 12.98 6.20 -1.31
C CYS A 72 12.13 7.40 -1.80
N ARG A 73 11.45 8.07 -0.86
CA ARG A 73 10.60 9.23 -1.14
C ARG A 73 11.35 10.41 -1.76
N PHE A 74 12.58 10.64 -1.32
CA PHE A 74 13.40 11.80 -1.67
C PHE A 74 14.30 11.58 -2.88
N CYS A 75 14.54 10.32 -3.29
CA CYS A 75 15.35 10.06 -4.48
C CYS A 75 14.55 10.36 -5.76
N PRO A 76 15.18 10.98 -6.79
CA PRO A 76 14.53 11.17 -8.09
C PRO A 76 14.13 9.82 -8.73
N ARG A 77 13.14 9.86 -9.62
CA ARG A 77 12.53 8.66 -10.23
C ARG A 77 13.53 7.85 -11.05
N SER A 78 14.39 8.56 -11.78
CA SER A 78 15.45 8.01 -12.64
C SER A 78 16.46 7.13 -11.89
N LEU A 79 16.80 7.49 -10.65
CA LEU A 79 17.81 6.77 -9.87
C LEU A 79 17.30 5.50 -9.18
N GLY A 80 15.98 5.29 -9.11
CA GLY A 80 15.38 4.04 -8.67
C GLY A 80 15.78 3.52 -7.27
N ARG A 81 16.46 4.31 -6.43
CA ARG A 81 17.03 3.82 -5.15
C ARG A 81 15.94 3.28 -4.22
N ARG A 82 16.00 1.99 -3.94
CA ARG A 82 15.07 1.27 -3.04
C ARG A 82 15.67 1.15 -1.65
N SER A 83 14.84 1.23 -0.62
CA SER A 83 15.23 1.12 0.78
C SER A 83 14.16 0.40 1.61
N ILE A 84 14.63 -0.39 2.57
CA ILE A 84 13.81 -0.98 3.63
C ILE A 84 13.71 -0.06 4.86
N ILE A 85 14.50 1.01 4.86
CA ILE A 85 14.65 1.94 5.98
C ILE A 85 13.44 2.89 6.00
N THR A 86 12.77 2.98 7.13
CA THR A 86 11.59 3.83 7.35
C THR A 86 11.87 4.88 8.42
N CYS A 87 11.38 6.10 8.22
CA CYS A 87 11.46 7.13 9.25
C CYS A 87 10.59 6.76 10.46
N SER A 88 11.13 6.89 11.67
CA SER A 88 10.42 6.57 12.92
C SER A 88 9.26 7.52 13.24
N LEU A 89 9.24 8.73 12.66
CA LEU A 89 8.20 9.73 12.94
C LEU A 89 7.06 9.72 11.91
N CYS A 90 7.39 9.56 10.62
CA CYS A 90 6.40 9.69 9.54
C CYS A 90 6.21 8.40 8.73
N SER A 91 6.89 7.30 9.09
CA SER A 91 6.85 5.99 8.42
C SER A 91 7.21 5.99 6.91
N LEU A 92 7.79 7.08 6.39
CA LEU A 92 8.22 7.18 5.00
C LEU A 92 9.49 6.37 4.74
N HIS A 93 9.58 5.74 3.56
CA HIS A 93 10.78 5.04 3.12
C HIS A 93 11.87 6.02 2.70
N VAL A 94 13.03 5.93 3.35
CA VAL A 94 14.20 6.80 3.11
C VAL A 94 15.43 5.96 2.82
N CYS A 95 16.31 6.40 1.93
CA CYS A 95 17.57 5.70 1.68
C CYS A 95 18.61 6.12 2.73
N SER A 96 19.77 5.45 2.72
CA SER A 96 20.88 5.75 3.61
C SER A 96 21.41 7.18 3.51
N VAL A 97 21.19 7.86 2.38
CA VAL A 97 21.59 9.25 2.12
C VAL A 97 20.56 10.25 2.66
N HIS A 98 19.29 9.87 2.73
CA HIS A 98 18.18 10.73 3.17
C HIS A 98 17.73 10.43 4.60
N ARG A 99 18.59 9.77 5.40
CA ARG A 99 18.38 9.57 6.83
C ARG A 99 19.39 10.40 7.62
N SER A 100 18.93 11.00 8.72
CA SER A 100 19.80 11.84 9.54
C SER A 100 20.66 11.06 10.53
N ALA A 101 20.16 9.94 11.07
CA ALA A 101 20.92 9.10 12.02
C ALA A 101 20.75 7.61 11.73
N LYS A 102 21.80 6.82 12.06
CA LYS A 102 21.81 5.35 11.88
C LYS A 102 20.99 4.63 12.95
N GLN A 103 20.98 5.15 14.19
CA GLN A 103 20.28 4.53 15.33
C GLN A 103 18.80 4.90 15.40
N MET A 104 18.46 6.18 15.21
CA MET A 104 17.07 6.64 15.06
C MET A 104 16.88 7.25 13.68
N VAL A 105 16.23 6.50 12.78
CA VAL A 105 16.07 6.92 11.40
C VAL A 105 15.03 8.04 11.32
N PHE A 106 15.48 9.27 11.13
CA PHE A 106 14.64 10.40 10.75
C PHE A 106 14.82 10.69 9.27
N CYS A 107 13.72 10.99 8.55
CA CYS A 107 13.83 11.60 7.24
C CYS A 107 14.31 13.05 7.38
N LEU A 108 14.84 13.61 6.28
CA LEU A 108 15.29 15.01 6.25
C LEU A 108 14.22 15.97 6.78
N ASP A 109 12.98 15.87 6.30
CA ASP A 109 11.87 16.72 6.76
C ASP A 109 11.61 16.64 8.28
N CYS A 110 11.72 15.46 8.88
CA CYS A 110 11.49 15.28 10.32
C CYS A 110 12.71 15.69 11.15
N SER A 111 13.89 15.68 10.55
CA SER A 111 15.13 16.13 11.17
C SER A 111 15.18 17.65 11.26
N GLU A 112 14.79 18.33 10.20
CA GLU A 112 14.72 19.80 10.16
C GLU A 112 13.72 20.34 11.17
N LYS A 113 12.56 19.67 11.32
CA LYS A 113 11.54 20.03 12.32
C LYS A 113 11.96 19.82 13.78
N LYS A 114 12.99 19.01 14.04
CA LYS A 114 13.54 18.80 15.39
C LYS A 114 14.64 19.79 15.76
N SER A 115 15.18 20.52 14.78
CA SER A 115 16.33 21.43 14.97
C SER A 115 15.91 22.90 15.09
N LYS A 116 14.59 23.16 15.20
CA LYS A 116 13.98 24.43 15.60
C LYS A 116 13.22 24.20 16.89
#